data_AF-A0A950E6J2-F1
#
_entry.id   AF-A0A950E6J2-F1
#
_cell.length_a   1.000
_cell.length_b   1.000
_cell.length_c   1.000
_cell.angle_alpha   90.00
_cell.angle_beta   90.00
_cell.angle_gamma   90.00
#
_symmetry.space_group_name_H-M   'P 1'
#
loop_
_entity.id
_entity.type
_entity.pdbx_description
1 polymer ?
#
loop_
_entity_poly.entity_id
_entity_poly.type
_entity_poly.pdbx_seq_one_letter_code
_entity_poly.pdbx_strand_id
1 'polypeptide(L)'
;MIPPSLLLEAYCRGIFPMAMENGEIGWYSPDPRGIIPLDAFHVPHGLKRVLKKGIFQIRLDTSFEAVVRACADRPETWISDRIVQ
;
A
#
# COMPACT_ATOMS: atom_id res chain seq x y z
N MET A 1 13.07 9.58 5.97
CA MET A 1 12.46 8.54 6.79
C MET A 1 11.45 9.09 7.78
N ILE A 2 10.31 8.42 7.92
CA ILE A 2 9.33 8.64 9.00
C ILE A 2 9.80 7.83 10.22
N PRO A 3 9.84 8.40 11.45
CA PRO A 3 10.19 7.63 12.64
C PRO A 3 9.27 6.40 12.80
N PRO A 4 9.81 5.17 12.99
CA PRO A 4 8.98 3.96 13.07
C PRO A 4 7.94 4.01 14.19
N SER A 5 8.28 4.57 15.35
CA SER A 5 7.35 4.74 16.47
C SER A 5 6.15 5.63 16.11
N LEU A 6 6.39 6.74 15.42
CA LEU A 6 5.35 7.65 14.95
C LEU A 6 4.45 6.97 13.93
N LEU A 7 5.04 6.22 12.98
CA LEU A 7 4.28 5.48 11.98
C LEU A 7 3.34 4.45 12.62
N LEU A 8 3.88 3.66 13.56
CA LEU A 8 3.10 2.66 14.28
C LEU A 8 1.98 3.30 15.11
N GLU A 9 2.26 4.38 15.86
CA GLU A 9 1.25 5.10 16.62
C GLU A 9 0.11 5.62 15.72
N ALA A 10 0.48 6.22 14.58
CA ALA A 10 -0.50 6.71 13.62
C ALA A 10 -1.41 5.59 13.12
N TYR A 11 -0.85 4.45 12.67
CA TYR A 11 -1.66 3.32 12.20
C TYR A 11 -2.58 2.76 13.29
N CYS A 12 -2.11 2.67 14.54
CA CYS A 12 -2.94 2.24 15.68
C CYS A 12 -4.13 3.18 15.94
N ARG A 13 -4.00 4.46 15.58
CA ARG A 13 -5.06 5.48 15.70
C ARG A 13 -5.89 5.63 14.42
N GLY A 14 -5.68 4.76 13.43
CA GLY A 14 -6.36 4.83 12.14
C GLY A 14 -5.84 5.92 11.21
N ILE A 15 -4.66 6.48 11.44
CA ILE A 15 -4.04 7.55 10.65
C ILE A 15 -2.96 6.94 9.75
N PHE A 16 -2.83 7.40 8.50
CA PHE A 16 -1.77 6.98 7.59
C PHE A 16 -1.10 8.16 6.87
N PRO A 17 0.21 8.07 6.55
CA PRO A 17 0.93 9.13 5.86
C PRO A 17 0.77 9.03 4.33
N MET A 18 0.74 10.17 3.65
CA MET A 18 0.97 10.28 2.20
C MET A 18 1.87 11.48 1.92
N ALA A 19 2.80 11.37 0.96
CA ALA A 19 3.59 12.54 0.56
C ALA A 19 2.76 13.47 -0.32
N MET A 20 2.88 14.76 -0.06
CA MET A 20 2.32 15.84 -0.87
C MET A 20 3.30 16.21 -1.99
N GLU A 21 2.84 16.97 -2.98
CA GLU A 21 3.67 17.40 -4.13
C GLU A 21 4.93 18.18 -3.71
N ASN A 22 4.86 18.91 -2.60
CA ASN A 22 6.00 19.64 -2.03
C ASN A 22 7.00 18.75 -1.26
N GLY A 23 6.77 17.44 -1.20
CA GLY A 23 7.62 16.46 -0.51
C GLY A 23 7.37 16.34 1.01
N GLU A 24 6.45 17.11 1.58
CA GLU A 24 6.04 16.97 2.97
C GLU A 24 5.10 15.78 3.17
N ILE A 25 5.02 15.27 4.40
CA ILE A 25 4.13 14.18 4.76
C ILE A 25 2.82 14.76 5.31
N GLY A 26 1.72 14.51 4.60
CA GLY A 26 0.37 14.68 5.11
C GLY A 26 -0.08 13.45 5.90
N TRP A 27 -0.86 13.66 6.96
CA TRP A 27 -1.43 12.59 7.79
C TRP A 27 -2.95 12.55 7.61
N TYR A 28 -3.49 11.40 7.21
CA TYR A 28 -4.86 11.26 6.76
C TYR A 28 -5.65 10.30 7.66
N SER A 29 -6.89 10.68 7.97
CA SER A 29 -7.89 9.85 8.64
C SER A 29 -9.26 10.12 8.01
N PRO A 30 -9.54 9.56 6.81
CA PRO A 30 -10.74 9.88 6.06
C PRO A 30 -12.00 9.34 6.75
N ASP A 31 -13.07 10.11 6.63
CA ASP A 31 -14.43 9.74 7.00
C ASP A 31 -15.36 10.04 5.81
N PRO A 32 -15.96 9.02 5.16
CA PRO A 32 -15.92 7.59 5.51
C PRO A 32 -14.58 6.90 5.18
N ARG A 33 -14.25 5.85 5.93
CA ARG A 33 -13.05 5.03 5.71
C ARG A 33 -13.33 3.90 4.71
N GLY A 34 -12.57 3.86 3.62
CA GLY A 34 -12.59 2.73 2.69
C GLY A 34 -12.02 1.46 3.34
N ILE A 35 -12.78 0.37 3.32
CA ILE A 35 -12.39 -0.96 3.80
C ILE A 35 -12.74 -2.03 2.77
N ILE A 36 -12.02 -3.16 2.80
CA ILE A 36 -12.31 -4.36 2.00
C ILE A 36 -12.57 -5.51 2.96
N PRO A 37 -13.83 -5.91 3.19
CA PRO A 37 -14.14 -7.10 3.96
C PRO A 37 -13.60 -8.35 3.26
N LEU A 38 -12.82 -9.16 3.97
CA LEU A 38 -12.14 -10.33 3.39
C LEU A 38 -13.09 -11.52 3.21
N ASP A 39 -14.13 -11.61 4.03
CA ASP A 39 -15.21 -12.60 3.97
C ASP A 39 -16.15 -12.41 2.77
N ALA A 40 -16.25 -11.18 2.28
CA ALA A 40 -17.09 -10.82 1.13
C ALA A 40 -16.28 -10.44 -0.14
N PHE A 41 -14.97 -10.73 -0.19
CA PHE A 41 -14.15 -10.35 -1.31
C PHE A 41 -14.58 -11.04 -2.62
N HIS A 42 -15.00 -10.26 -3.61
CA HIS A 42 -15.39 -10.78 -4.91
C HIS A 42 -14.17 -11.01 -5.81
N VAL A 43 -13.88 -12.28 -6.11
CA VAL A 43 -12.87 -12.65 -7.12
C VAL A 43 -13.55 -12.76 -8.50
N PRO A 44 -13.23 -11.89 -9.47
CA PRO A 44 -13.81 -11.97 -10.81
C PRO A 44 -13.51 -13.29 -11.50
N HIS A 45 -14.44 -13.80 -12.33
CA HIS A 45 -14.29 -15.07 -13.02
C HIS A 45 -13.00 -15.16 -13.87
N GLY A 46 -12.61 -14.06 -14.53
CA GLY A 46 -11.36 -13.98 -15.31
C GLY A 46 -10.12 -14.18 -14.42
N LEU A 47 -10.07 -13.54 -13.26
CA LEU A 47 -8.98 -13.70 -12.30
C LEU A 47 -8.91 -15.14 -11.78
N LYS A 48 -10.05 -15.76 -11.46
CA LYS A 48 -10.10 -17.19 -11.06
C LYS A 48 -9.48 -18.10 -12.12
N ARG A 49 -9.72 -17.84 -13.41
CA ARG A 49 -9.11 -18.61 -14.51
C ARG A 49 -7.61 -18.41 -14.59
N VAL A 50 -7.12 -17.18 -14.41
CA VAL A 50 -5.67 -16.88 -14.41
C VAL A 50 -4.97 -17.59 -13.25
N LEU A 51 -5.52 -17.49 -12.04
CA LEU A 51 -4.95 -18.12 -10.84
C LEU A 51 -4.83 -19.65 -11.00
N LYS A 52 -5.84 -20.31 -11.59
CA LYS A 52 -5.82 -21.75 -11.85
C LYS A 52 -4.70 -22.22 -12.77
N LYS A 53 -4.11 -21.34 -13.59
CA LYS A 53 -3.00 -21.71 -14.48
C LYS A 53 -1.67 -21.89 -13.75
N GLY A 54 -1.54 -21.40 -12.51
CA GLY A 54 -0.28 -21.52 -11.74
C GLY A 54 0.92 -20.82 -12.37
N ILE A 55 0.69 -19.82 -13.23
CA ILE A 55 1.75 -19.13 -13.98
C ILE A 55 2.50 -18.05 -13.18
N PHE A 56 2.04 -17.75 -11.97
CA PHE A 56 2.67 -16.81 -11.05
C PHE A 56 3.14 -17.53 -9.80
N GLN A 57 4.35 -17.19 -9.34
CA GLN A 57 4.83 -17.55 -8.02
C GLN A 57 4.50 -16.43 -7.04
N ILE A 58 3.80 -16.76 -5.96
CA ILE A 58 3.49 -15.82 -4.88
C ILE A 58 4.53 -16.01 -3.78
N ARG A 59 5.17 -14.92 -3.36
CA ARG A 59 6.15 -14.89 -2.27
C ARG A 59 5.79 -13.74 -1.33
N LEU A 60 6.17 -13.88 -0.05
CA LEU A 60 5.92 -12.89 1.00
C LEU A 60 7.26 -12.38 1.51
N ASP A 61 7.36 -11.06 1.72
CA ASP A 61 8.53 -10.37 2.29
C ASP A 61 9.88 -10.66 1.63
N THR A 62 9.89 -11.03 0.34
CA THR A 62 11.14 -11.39 -0.35
C THR A 62 11.85 -10.22 -1.02
N SER A 63 11.18 -9.08 -1.22
CA SER A 63 11.75 -7.89 -1.87
C SER A 63 10.92 -6.64 -1.60
N PHE A 64 10.78 -6.25 -0.32
CA PHE A 64 9.90 -5.16 0.10
C PHE A 64 10.20 -3.85 -0.64
N GLU A 65 11.45 -3.38 -0.62
CA GLU A 65 11.83 -2.12 -1.25
C GLU A 65 11.54 -2.12 -2.76
N ALA A 66 11.87 -3.21 -3.46
CA ALA A 66 11.60 -3.29 -4.90
C ALA A 66 10.10 -3.25 -5.22
N VAL A 67 9.26 -3.89 -4.41
CA VAL A 67 7.80 -3.84 -4.58
C VAL A 67 7.29 -2.42 -4.36
N VAL A 68 7.71 -1.75 -3.28
CA VAL A 68 7.26 -0.37 -2.99
C VAL A 68 7.73 0.60 -4.08
N ARG A 69 8.97 0.49 -4.56
CA ARG A 69 9.48 1.31 -5.66
C ARG A 69 8.71 1.07 -6.96
N ALA A 70 8.37 -0.19 -7.28
CA ALA A 70 7.53 -0.51 -8.43
C ALA A 70 6.10 0.05 -8.27
N CYS A 71 5.54 0.12 -7.05
CA CYS A 71 4.26 0.78 -6.81
C CYS A 71 4.32 2.29 -7.03
N ALA A 72 5.49 2.91 -6.79
CA ALA A 72 5.72 4.33 -6.96
C ALA A 72 5.95 4.74 -8.42
N ASP A 73 6.38 3.81 -9.29
CA ASP A 73 6.71 4.06 -10.70
C ASP A 73 5.46 4.28 -11.57
N ARG A 74 4.85 5.47 -11.43
CA ARG A 74 3.69 5.94 -12.19
C ARG A 74 3.64 7.47 -12.22
N PRO A 75 2.95 8.10 -13.19
CA PRO A 75 2.96 9.56 -13.37
C PRO A 75 2.54 10.37 -12.13
N GLU A 76 1.56 9.85 -11.37
CA GLU A 76 1.08 10.48 -10.13
C GLU A 76 1.18 9.49 -8.96
N THR A 77 1.98 9.84 -7.96
CA THR A 77 2.23 9.01 -6.80
C THR A 77 2.45 9.84 -5.55
N TRP A 78 2.05 9.30 -4.40
CA TRP A 78 2.32 9.85 -3.09
C TRP A 78 3.47 9.11 -2.37
N ILE A 79 4.02 8.07 -3.01
CA ILE A 79 5.09 7.24 -2.43
C ILE A 79 6.42 7.93 -2.71
N SER A 80 6.87 8.78 -1.80
CA SER A 80 8.17 9.45 -1.88
C SER A 80 9.29 8.60 -1.27
N ASP A 81 10.55 8.96 -1.54
CA ASP A 81 11.71 8.29 -0.90
C ASP A 81 11.65 8.35 0.64
N ARG A 82 10.98 9.35 1.21
CA ARG A 82 10.79 9.48 2.66
C ARG A 82 9.90 8.37 3.25
N ILE A 83 9.05 7.76 2.44
CA ILE A 83 8.18 6.61 2.78
C ILE A 83 8.88 5.28 2.48
N VAL A 84 9.73 5.23 1.45
CA VAL A 84 10.49 4.02 1.08
C VAL A 84 11.63 3.73 2.07
N GLN A 85 12.30 4.79 2.54
CA GLN A 85 13.37 4.75 3.54
C GLN A 85 12.77 4.82 4.94
#